data_AF-F8NUA3-F1
#
_entry.id   AF-F8NUA3-F1
#
_cell.length_a   1.000
_cell.length_b   1.000
_cell.length_c   1.000
_cell.angle_alpha   90.00
_cell.angle_beta   90.00
_cell.angle_gamma   90.00
#
_symmetry.space_group_name_H-M   'P 1'
#
loop_
_entity.id
_entity.type
_entity.pdbx_description
1 polymer ?
#
loop_
_entity_poly.entity_id
_entity_poly.type
_entity_poly.pdbx_seq_one_letter_code
_entity_poly.pdbx_strand_id
1 'polypeptide(L)'
;MGVLLPLKYPLSIKHLAALLNLPPRILVKSFLSIQPILLIPESDDEPVHVVHTSLRDFLINPTRSGSYFINPPTCHLSIAIACLQIMKKNQDEFWFIEDEPLSYVCREWWGHIHEALSDGKAYWLAIKIMVILYHAFHYK
;
A
#
# COMPACT_ATOMS: atom_id res chain seq x y z
N MET A 1 -6.00 5.17 5.67
CA MET A 1 -6.31 6.29 4.75
C MET A 1 -5.14 6.65 3.85
N GLY A 2 -3.94 6.89 4.38
CA GLY A 2 -2.78 7.26 3.54
C GLY A 2 -2.21 6.17 2.62
N VAL A 3 -2.75 4.94 2.64
CA VAL A 3 -2.32 3.84 1.76
C VAL A 3 -2.94 3.94 0.35
N LEU A 4 -4.03 4.68 0.15
CA LEU A 4 -4.62 4.82 -1.18
C LEU A 4 -3.82 5.75 -2.11
N LEU A 5 -3.21 6.79 -1.53
CA LEU A 5 -2.47 7.81 -2.27
C LEU A 5 -1.20 7.32 -2.99
N PRO A 6 -0.38 6.42 -2.42
CA PRO A 6 0.87 5.97 -3.01
C PRO A 6 0.71 4.72 -3.89
N LEU A 7 -0.51 4.19 -4.08
CA LEU A 7 -0.73 3.03 -4.94
C LEU A 7 -0.30 3.35 -6.37
N LYS A 8 0.34 2.38 -7.01
CA LYS A 8 0.81 2.53 -8.40
C LYS A 8 -0.35 2.51 -9.40
N TYR A 9 -1.44 1.82 -9.04
CA TYR A 9 -2.72 1.86 -9.72
C TYR A 9 -3.86 1.57 -8.72
N PRO A 10 -5.10 1.97 -9.02
CA PRO A 10 -6.26 1.67 -8.18
C PRO A 10 -6.41 0.18 -7.91
N LEU A 11 -6.75 -0.17 -6.68
CA LEU A 11 -7.01 -1.55 -6.25
C LEU A 11 -8.46 -1.69 -5.80
N SER A 12 -9.01 -2.89 -5.94
CA SER A 12 -10.35 -3.22 -5.47
C SER A 12 -10.44 -3.27 -3.95
N ILE A 13 -11.66 -3.25 -3.40
CA ILE A 13 -11.87 -3.40 -1.96
C ILE A 13 -11.29 -4.72 -1.47
N LYS A 14 -11.50 -5.82 -2.22
CA LYS A 14 -10.91 -7.13 -1.94
C LYS A 14 -9.38 -7.07 -1.86
N HIS A 15 -8.73 -6.45 -2.85
CA HIS A 15 -7.26 -6.38 -2.91
C HIS A 15 -6.67 -5.46 -1.84
N LEU A 16 -7.33 -4.33 -1.57
CA LEU A 16 -6.95 -3.43 -0.48
C LEU A 16 -7.12 -4.08 0.89
N ALA A 17 -8.21 -4.83 1.09
CA ALA A 17 -8.46 -5.56 2.33
C ALA A 17 -7.36 -6.62 2.57
N ALA A 18 -6.98 -7.37 1.52
CA ALA A 18 -5.88 -8.31 1.56
C ALA A 18 -4.54 -7.61 1.87
N LEU A 19 -4.23 -6.53 1.15
CA LEU A 19 -3.00 -5.75 1.32
C LEU A 19 -2.88 -5.17 2.73
N LEU A 20 -3.97 -4.63 3.27
CA LEU A 20 -4.01 -4.01 4.60
C LEU A 20 -4.19 -5.03 5.73
N ASN A 21 -4.42 -6.31 5.40
CA ASN A 21 -4.80 -7.35 6.34
C ASN A 21 -5.99 -6.93 7.23
N LEU A 22 -7.03 -6.37 6.58
CA LEU A 22 -8.26 -5.91 7.22
C LEU A 22 -9.49 -6.62 6.64
N PRO A 23 -10.56 -6.84 7.44
CA PRO A 23 -11.82 -7.29 6.87
C PRO A 23 -12.40 -6.25 5.90
N PRO A 24 -12.91 -6.64 4.71
CA PRO A 24 -13.50 -5.71 3.72
C PRO A 24 -14.52 -4.75 4.33
N ARG A 25 -15.40 -5.26 5.21
CA ARG A 25 -16.39 -4.43 5.92
C ARG A 25 -15.78 -3.30 6.74
N ILE A 26 -14.63 -3.53 7.39
CA ILE A 26 -13.93 -2.50 8.17
C ILE A 26 -13.32 -1.46 7.23
N LEU A 27 -12.75 -1.93 6.11
CA LEU A 27 -12.19 -1.06 5.08
C LEU A 27 -13.27 -0.15 4.46
N VAL A 28 -14.40 -0.72 4.03
CA VAL A 28 -15.53 0.03 3.47
C VAL A 28 -16.08 1.04 4.47
N LYS A 29 -16.29 0.63 5.74
CA LYS A 29 -16.74 1.56 6.79
C LYS A 29 -15.78 2.75 6.94
N SER A 30 -14.48 2.49 6.82
CA SER A 30 -13.47 3.54 6.84
C SER A 30 -13.60 4.45 5.61
N PHE A 31 -13.81 3.91 4.40
CA PHE A 31 -13.97 4.70 3.18
C PHE A 31 -15.23 5.55 3.19
N LEU A 32 -16.34 5.07 3.77
CA LEU A 32 -17.56 5.86 3.92
C LEU A 32 -17.34 7.14 4.74
N SER A 33 -16.43 7.14 5.72
CA SER A 33 -16.09 8.35 6.48
C SER A 33 -15.40 9.43 5.64
N ILE A 34 -14.90 9.06 4.46
CA ILE A 34 -14.20 9.91 3.51
C ILE A 34 -14.80 9.76 2.10
N GLN A 35 -16.08 9.42 2.00
CA GLN A 35 -16.78 9.24 0.73
C GLN A 35 -16.67 10.45 -0.23
N PRO A 36 -16.67 11.72 0.23
CA PRO A 36 -16.56 12.86 -0.68
C PRO A 36 -15.26 12.88 -1.52
N ILE A 37 -14.28 12.07 -1.16
CA ILE A 37 -12.95 12.07 -1.75
C ILE A 37 -12.61 10.73 -2.45
N LEU A 38 -13.50 9.74 -2.33
CA LEU A 38 -13.37 8.41 -2.91
C LEU A 38 -14.59 8.07 -3.78
N LEU A 39 -14.34 7.52 -4.97
CA LEU A 39 -15.33 6.78 -5.72
C LEU A 39 -15.25 5.34 -5.22
N ILE A 40 -16.21 4.96 -4.39
CA ILE A 40 -16.37 3.61 -3.86
C ILE A 40 -17.29 2.87 -4.85
N PRO A 41 -16.84 1.77 -5.47
CA PRO A 41 -17.64 1.00 -6.41
C PRO A 41 -18.76 0.22 -5.68
N GLU A 42 -19.73 -0.27 -6.45
CA GLU A 42 -20.79 -1.13 -5.93
C GLU A 42 -20.32 -2.57 -5.69
N SER A 43 -19.37 -3.04 -6.52
CA SER A 43 -18.74 -4.36 -6.40
C SER A 43 -17.40 -4.28 -5.67
N ASP A 44 -17.15 -5.23 -4.76
CA ASP A 44 -15.88 -5.34 -4.02
C ASP A 44 -14.69 -5.72 -4.91
N ASP A 45 -14.96 -6.20 -6.13
CA ASP A 45 -13.96 -6.58 -7.15
C ASP A 45 -13.55 -5.41 -8.05
N GLU A 46 -14.31 -4.31 -8.03
CA GLU A 46 -14.00 -3.11 -8.81
C GLU A 46 -13.04 -2.17 -8.05
N PRO A 47 -12.19 -1.41 -8.77
CA PRO A 47 -11.21 -0.52 -8.16
C PRO A 47 -11.82 0.68 -7.43
N VAL A 48 -11.22 1.03 -6.28
CA VAL A 48 -11.52 2.27 -5.56
C VAL A 48 -10.69 3.42 -6.12
N HIS A 49 -11.34 4.51 -6.53
CA HIS A 49 -10.65 5.67 -7.09
C HIS A 49 -10.62 6.85 -6.13
N VAL A 50 -9.50 7.58 -6.08
CA VAL A 50 -9.43 8.89 -5.42
C VAL A 50 -9.87 9.96 -6.42
N VAL A 51 -10.89 10.74 -6.08
CA VAL A 51 -11.60 11.61 -7.04
C VAL A 51 -10.93 12.98 -7.20
N HIS A 52 -10.18 13.45 -6.19
CA HIS A 52 -9.62 14.80 -6.19
C HIS A 52 -8.10 14.81 -6.01
N THR A 53 -7.38 15.15 -7.09
CA THR A 53 -5.94 15.43 -7.07
C THR A 53 -5.59 16.57 -6.11
N SER A 54 -6.44 17.60 -6.01
CA SER A 54 -6.26 18.74 -5.10
C SER A 54 -6.18 18.33 -3.62
N LEU A 55 -6.93 17.29 -3.23
CA LEU A 55 -6.86 16.77 -1.88
C LEU A 55 -5.58 15.96 -1.65
N ARG A 56 -5.18 15.15 -2.62
CA ARG A 56 -3.89 14.46 -2.55
C ARG A 56 -2.77 15.48 -2.34
N ASP A 57 -2.74 16.54 -3.13
CA ASP A 57 -1.74 17.62 -3.04
C ASP A 57 -1.80 18.37 -1.70
N PHE A 58 -3.00 18.50 -1.12
CA PHE A 58 -3.17 19.03 0.23
C PHE A 58 -2.57 18.10 1.28
N LEU A 59 -2.93 16.81 1.28
CA LEU A 59 -2.54 15.83 2.29
C LEU A 59 -1.03 15.51 2.29
N ILE A 60 -0.36 15.61 1.14
CA ILE A 60 1.10 15.41 1.04
C ILE A 60 1.91 16.68 1.29
N ASN A 61 1.26 17.81 1.58
CA ASN A 61 1.94 19.06 1.88
C ASN A 61 1.86 19.36 3.39
N PRO A 62 2.97 19.24 4.14
CA PRO A 62 2.96 19.38 5.59
C PRO A 62 2.58 20.79 6.05
N THR A 63 2.88 21.83 5.26
CA THR A 63 2.54 23.22 5.63
C THR A 63 1.06 23.52 5.43
N ARG A 64 0.39 22.81 4.51
CA ARG A 64 -1.04 22.99 4.24
C ARG A 64 -1.92 22.09 5.10
N SER A 65 -1.52 20.84 5.32
CA SER A 65 -2.34 19.82 5.98
C SER A 65 -2.15 19.73 7.49
N GLY A 66 -1.04 20.25 8.03
CA GLY A 66 -0.78 20.25 9.48
C GLY A 66 -0.92 18.86 10.10
N SER A 67 -1.85 18.69 11.03
CA SER A 67 -2.15 17.40 11.69
C SER A 67 -2.68 16.31 10.76
N TYR A 68 -3.14 16.66 9.56
CA TYR A 68 -3.64 15.72 8.56
C TYR A 68 -2.56 15.29 7.56
N PHE A 69 -1.32 15.73 7.75
CA PHE A 69 -0.21 15.42 6.85
C PHE A 69 0.04 13.91 6.75
N ILE A 70 0.14 13.45 5.50
CA ILE A 70 0.48 12.08 5.15
C ILE A 70 1.89 12.09 4.58
N ASN A 71 2.83 11.46 5.30
CA ASN A 71 4.21 11.32 4.87
C ASN A 71 4.33 10.25 3.76
N PRO A 72 4.60 10.63 2.49
CA PRO A 72 4.58 9.67 1.38
C PRO A 72 5.63 8.56 1.51
N PRO A 73 6.90 8.84 1.87
CA PRO A 73 7.88 7.78 2.15
C PRO A 73 7.41 6.74 3.17
N THR A 74 6.79 7.17 4.28
CA THR A 74 6.27 6.24 5.29
C THR A 74 5.14 5.37 4.75
N CYS A 75 4.26 5.93 3.92
CA CYS A 75 3.18 5.17 3.28
C CYS A 75 3.71 4.16 2.28
N HIS A 76 4.65 4.54 1.41
CA HIS A 76 5.31 3.63 0.48
C HIS A 76 6.00 2.46 1.20
N LEU A 77 6.73 2.75 2.29
CA LEU A 77 7.33 1.71 3.10
C LEU A 77 6.29 0.76 3.69
N SER A 78 5.20 1.29 4.23
CA SER A 78 4.14 0.47 4.82
C SER A 78 3.53 -0.49 3.79
N ILE A 79 3.33 -0.02 2.56
CA ILE A 79 2.86 -0.85 1.45
C ILE A 79 3.90 -1.90 1.07
N ALA A 80 5.19 -1.54 0.95
CA ALA A 80 6.25 -2.49 0.64
C ALA A 80 6.33 -3.62 1.68
N ILE A 81 6.24 -3.30 2.97
CA ILE A 81 6.23 -4.31 4.04
C ILE A 81 5.02 -5.23 3.91
N ALA A 82 3.83 -4.68 3.66
CA ALA A 82 2.62 -5.46 3.45
C ALA A 82 2.75 -6.41 2.25
N CYS A 83 3.29 -5.92 1.13
CA CYS A 83 3.61 -6.74 -0.03
C CYS A 83 4.52 -7.92 0.34
N LEU A 84 5.64 -7.66 1.01
CA LEU A 84 6.60 -8.69 1.42
C LEU A 84 5.99 -9.72 2.38
N GLN A 85 5.12 -9.30 3.29
CA GLN A 85 4.39 -10.20 4.20
C GLN A 85 3.46 -11.13 3.43
N ILE A 86 2.75 -10.61 2.42
CA ILE A 86 1.88 -11.41 1.55
C ILE A 86 2.69 -12.41 0.74
N MET A 87 3.82 -11.99 0.15
CA MET A 87 4.70 -12.91 -0.57
C MET A 87 5.18 -14.05 0.32
N LYS A 88 5.67 -13.72 1.51
CA LYS A 88 6.14 -14.72 2.49
C LYS A 88 5.03 -15.68 2.89
N LYS A 89 3.81 -15.20 3.11
CA LYS A 89 2.66 -16.03 3.48
C LYS A 89 2.28 -17.02 2.37
N ASN A 90 2.45 -16.64 1.10
CA ASN A 90 2.05 -17.43 -0.07
C ASN A 90 3.26 -18.06 -0.79
N GLN A 91 4.42 -18.19 -0.11
CA GLN A 91 5.68 -18.63 -0.73
C GLN A 91 5.58 -20.00 -1.43
N ASP A 92 4.70 -20.89 -0.96
CA ASP A 92 4.52 -22.24 -1.49
C ASP A 92 3.52 -22.29 -2.67
N GLU A 93 2.67 -21.26 -2.79
CA GLU A 93 1.66 -21.12 -3.86
C GLU A 93 2.05 -20.03 -4.88
N PHE A 94 3.21 -19.40 -4.67
CA PHE A 94 3.68 -18.18 -5.31
C PHE A 94 3.77 -18.24 -6.84
N TRP A 95 3.89 -19.44 -7.42
CA TRP A 95 4.07 -19.65 -8.86
C TRP A 95 2.77 -19.95 -9.63
N PHE A 96 1.63 -20.08 -8.95
CA PHE A 96 0.39 -20.58 -9.57
C PHE A 96 -0.82 -19.65 -9.45
N ILE A 97 -0.66 -18.47 -8.85
CA ILE A 97 -1.82 -17.61 -8.54
C ILE A 97 -1.95 -16.48 -9.57
N GLU A 98 -2.99 -16.59 -10.41
CA GLU A 98 -3.50 -15.50 -11.28
C GLU A 98 -4.38 -14.49 -10.53
N ASP A 99 -4.52 -14.61 -9.19
CA ASP A 99 -5.27 -13.65 -8.38
C ASP A 99 -4.54 -12.29 -8.39
N GLU A 100 -5.27 -11.24 -8.74
CA GLU A 100 -4.76 -9.88 -8.95
C GLU A 100 -4.06 -9.23 -7.72
N PRO A 101 -4.38 -9.55 -6.43
CA PRO A 101 -3.63 -8.96 -5.31
C PRO A 101 -2.19 -9.47 -5.23
N LEU A 102 -1.92 -10.71 -5.67
CA LEU A 102 -0.56 -11.24 -5.74
C LEU A 102 0.21 -10.63 -6.92
N SER A 103 -0.45 -10.35 -8.04
CA SER A 103 0.16 -9.62 -9.16
C SER A 103 0.67 -8.23 -8.76
N TYR A 104 -0.14 -7.43 -8.05
CA TYR A 104 0.29 -6.12 -7.53
C TYR A 104 1.50 -6.27 -6.62
N VAL A 105 1.38 -7.16 -5.63
CA VAL A 105 2.41 -7.38 -4.61
C VAL A 105 3.73 -7.78 -5.27
N CYS A 106 3.72 -8.72 -6.21
CA CYS A 106 4.88 -9.19 -6.97
C CYS A 106 5.55 -8.10 -7.81
N ARG A 107 4.77 -7.23 -8.45
CA ARG A 107 5.30 -6.20 -9.36
C ARG A 107 5.79 -4.96 -8.62
N GLU A 108 5.07 -4.50 -7.60
CA GLU A 108 5.20 -3.12 -7.13
C GLU A 108 5.97 -2.95 -5.81
N TRP A 109 6.25 -4.05 -5.08
CA TRP A 109 6.93 -3.97 -3.78
C TRP A 109 8.27 -3.22 -3.85
N TRP A 110 9.09 -3.49 -4.88
CA TRP A 110 10.37 -2.82 -5.07
C TRP A 110 10.20 -1.35 -5.45
N GLY A 111 9.21 -1.04 -6.28
CA GLY A 111 8.85 0.33 -6.62
C GLY A 111 8.50 1.14 -5.38
N HIS A 112 7.77 0.56 -4.43
CA HIS A 112 7.49 1.21 -3.15
C HIS A 112 8.73 1.36 -2.26
N ILE A 113 9.64 0.40 -2.23
CA ILE A 113 10.92 0.56 -1.51
C ILE A 113 11.70 1.74 -2.11
N HIS A 114 11.81 1.79 -3.43
CA HIS A 114 12.52 2.88 -4.12
C HIS A 114 11.94 4.25 -3.76
N GLU A 115 10.61 4.42 -3.82
CA GLU A 115 9.93 5.68 -3.48
C GLU A 115 10.03 6.02 -1.98
N ALA A 116 10.14 5.03 -1.10
CA ALA A 116 10.36 5.27 0.32
C ALA A 116 11.78 5.78 0.62
N LEU A 117 12.75 5.47 -0.24
CA LEU A 117 14.16 5.76 -0.06
C LEU A 117 14.65 6.95 -0.89
N SER A 118 13.87 7.40 -1.87
CA SER A 118 14.24 8.46 -2.83
C SER A 118 14.57 9.81 -2.19
N ASP A 119 13.99 10.10 -1.02
CA ASP A 119 14.25 11.34 -0.25
C ASP A 119 15.45 11.25 0.71
N GLY A 120 16.23 10.15 0.68
CA GLY A 120 17.49 9.99 1.43
C GLY A 120 17.36 9.85 2.95
N LYS A 121 16.18 10.10 3.53
CA LYS A 121 15.93 10.10 4.99
C LYS A 121 15.68 8.71 5.60
N ALA A 122 15.59 7.67 4.78
CA ALA A 122 15.15 6.32 5.20
C ALA A 122 16.21 5.21 5.05
N TYR A 123 17.47 5.56 4.83
CA TYR A 123 18.60 4.61 4.61
C TYR A 123 18.71 3.52 5.70
N TRP A 124 18.59 3.88 6.97
CA TRP A 124 18.66 2.92 8.08
C TRP A 124 17.51 1.92 8.09
N LEU A 125 16.36 2.32 7.54
CA LEU A 125 15.18 1.49 7.41
C LEU A 125 15.31 0.56 6.20
N ALA A 126 15.93 1.02 5.11
CA ALA A 126 16.35 0.19 3.99
C ALA A 126 17.24 -0.97 4.44
N ILE A 127 18.22 -0.69 5.30
CA ILE A 127 19.12 -1.71 5.87
C ILE A 127 18.33 -2.73 6.70
N LYS A 128 17.40 -2.28 7.55
CA LYS A 128 16.51 -3.20 8.29
C LYS A 128 15.66 -4.08 7.37
N ILE A 129 15.13 -3.53 6.27
CA ILE A 129 14.34 -4.27 5.29
C ILE A 129 15.21 -5.28 4.54
N MET A 130 16.40 -4.90 4.10
CA MET A 130 17.36 -5.82 3.47
C MET A 130 17.76 -6.95 4.42
N VAL A 131 17.94 -6.67 5.71
CA VAL A 131 18.19 -7.70 6.73
C VAL A 131 16.97 -8.62 6.90
N ILE A 132 15.74 -8.09 6.93
CA ILE A 132 14.52 -8.90 7.02
C ILE A 132 14.36 -9.78 5.78
N LEU A 133 14.61 -9.24 4.58
CA LEU A 133 14.59 -9.98 3.32
C LEU A 133 15.65 -11.08 3.31
N TYR A 134 16.88 -10.76 3.71
CA TYR A 134 17.96 -11.72 3.81
C TYR A 134 17.60 -12.90 4.74
N HIS A 135 17.05 -12.62 5.92
CA HIS A 135 16.64 -13.68 6.85
C HIS A 135 15.40 -14.45 6.37
N ALA A 136 14.46 -13.79 5.68
CA ALA A 136 13.27 -14.44 5.16
C ALA A 136 13.56 -15.38 3.97
N PHE A 137 14.63 -15.15 3.22
CA PHE A 137 14.93 -15.89 1.99
C PHE A 137 16.20 -16.77 2.06
N HIS A 138 17.07 -16.64 3.06
CA HIS A 138 18.34 -17.39 3.14
C HIS A 138 18.54 -18.32 4.34
N TYR A 139 17.61 -18.40 5.30
CA TYR A 139 17.64 -19.43 6.33
C TYR A 139 16.53 -20.45 6.09
N LYS A 140 16.90 -21.60 5.52
CA LYS A 140 16.22 -22.89 5.66
C LYS A 140 17.00 -23.74 6.65
#